data_AF-A0A3S0FSF5-F1
#
_entry.id   AF-A0A3S0FSF5-F1
#
_cell.length_a   1.000
_cell.length_b   1.000
_cell.length_c   1.000
_cell.angle_alpha   90.00
_cell.angle_beta   90.00
_cell.angle_gamma   90.00
#
_symmetry.space_group_name_H-M   'P 1'
#
loop_
_entity.id
_entity.type
_entity.pdbx_description
1 polymer ?
#
loop_
_entity_poly.entity_id
_entity_poly.type
_entity_poly.pdbx_seq_one_letter_code
_entity_poly.pdbx_strand_id
1 'polypeptide(L)'
;MKRMALALGVVALGTASAVHAEEFSCAVQPDGKSVILAVTNPYKVTTSCTVHCEFGEMRTGQWFAECTREVAPGANQVLCTKVNERGKVAALTRATANCIKPLEPAEKADDDDELPDVGKAIDGVRKGLPPEGQKMLDEIMRKK
;
A
#
# COMPACT_ATOMS: atom_id res chain seq x y z
N MET A 1 52.36 20.22 -38.82
CA MET A 1 50.91 19.92 -38.95
C MET A 1 50.65 18.60 -38.22
N LYS A 2 50.27 18.70 -36.93
CA LYS A 2 48.96 18.35 -36.34
C LYS A 2 48.87 16.86 -35.94
N ARG A 3 49.23 16.58 -34.69
CA ARG A 3 48.92 15.34 -33.97
C ARG A 3 47.41 15.35 -33.68
N MET A 4 46.68 14.31 -34.07
CA MET A 4 45.33 14.08 -33.58
C MET A 4 45.24 12.68 -32.99
N ALA A 5 45.33 12.63 -31.66
CA ALA A 5 44.91 11.48 -30.88
C ALA A 5 43.39 11.51 -30.78
N LEU A 6 42.71 10.53 -31.37
CA LEU A 6 41.31 10.25 -31.06
C LEU A 6 41.28 9.45 -29.76
N ALA A 7 40.90 10.11 -28.67
CA ALA A 7 40.56 9.43 -27.43
C ALA A 7 39.20 8.73 -27.62
N LEU A 8 39.21 7.40 -27.66
CA LEU A 8 38.00 6.58 -27.52
C LEU A 8 37.48 6.76 -26.08
N GLY A 9 36.46 7.59 -25.92
CA GLY A 9 35.70 7.71 -24.69
C GLY A 9 34.89 6.43 -24.45
N VAL A 10 35.28 5.66 -23.44
CA VAL A 10 34.48 4.53 -22.92
C VAL A 10 33.25 5.12 -22.24
N VAL A 11 32.09 5.07 -22.91
CA VAL A 11 30.80 5.36 -22.28
C VAL A 11 30.44 4.15 -21.44
N ALA A 12 30.63 4.25 -20.12
CA ALA A 12 30.16 3.25 -19.18
C ALA A 12 28.61 3.23 -19.19
N LEU A 13 28.04 2.19 -19.78
CA LEU A 13 26.63 1.85 -19.65
C LEU A 13 26.37 1.47 -18.19
N GLY A 14 25.80 2.40 -17.43
CA GLY A 14 25.29 2.12 -16.09
C GLY A 14 24.14 1.12 -16.19
N THR A 15 24.33 -0.07 -15.62
CA THR A 15 23.28 -1.06 -15.45
C THR A 15 22.28 -0.53 -14.43
N ALA A 16 21.14 -0.03 -14.89
CA ALA A 16 20.00 0.25 -14.04
C ALA A 16 19.47 -1.09 -13.50
N SER A 17 19.82 -1.40 -12.26
CA SER A 17 19.35 -2.60 -11.56
C SER A 17 17.87 -2.44 -11.22
N ALA A 18 16.98 -2.88 -12.11
CA ALA A 18 15.57 -3.07 -11.80
C ALA A 18 15.41 -4.46 -11.15
N VAL A 19 15.19 -4.51 -9.85
CA VAL A 19 14.85 -5.76 -9.17
C VAL A 19 13.35 -6.00 -9.42
N HIS A 20 13.05 -6.97 -10.28
CA HIS A 20 11.70 -7.40 -10.61
C HIS A 20 11.20 -8.32 -9.49
N ALA A 21 10.41 -7.80 -8.56
CA ALA A 21 9.43 -8.61 -7.84
C ALA A 21 8.16 -8.52 -8.70
N GLU A 22 7.62 -9.64 -9.17
CA GLU A 22 6.72 -9.73 -10.35
C GLU A 22 5.42 -8.88 -10.30
N GLU A 23 5.16 -8.15 -9.21
CA GLU A 23 3.98 -7.31 -9.00
C GLU A 23 4.30 -5.82 -8.73
N PHE A 24 5.57 -5.42 -8.58
CA PHE A 24 5.92 -4.00 -8.38
C PHE A 24 7.36 -3.66 -8.81
N SER A 25 7.62 -2.37 -9.03
CA SER A 25 8.95 -1.89 -9.39
C SER A 25 9.27 -0.53 -8.76
N CYS A 26 10.54 -0.36 -8.41
CA CYS A 26 11.14 0.88 -7.95
C CYS A 26 12.37 1.15 -8.83
N ALA A 27 12.24 2.03 -9.83
CA ALA A 27 13.28 2.25 -10.84
C ALA A 27 13.91 3.63 -10.71
N VAL A 28 15.23 3.69 -10.51
CA VAL A 28 16.00 4.95 -10.58
C VAL A 28 16.10 5.39 -12.04
N GLN A 29 15.71 6.62 -12.32
CA GLN A 29 15.77 7.22 -13.65
C GLN A 29 17.21 7.56 -14.06
N PRO A 30 17.46 7.81 -15.36
CA PRO A 30 18.80 8.15 -15.87
C PRO A 30 19.40 9.43 -15.28
N ASP A 31 18.59 10.33 -14.74
CA ASP A 31 19.06 11.53 -14.03
C ASP A 31 19.77 11.18 -12.69
N GLY A 32 19.60 9.94 -12.21
CA GLY A 32 20.13 9.41 -10.98
C GLY A 32 19.51 10.01 -9.72
N LYS A 33 18.43 10.80 -9.84
CA LYS A 33 17.78 11.52 -8.73
C LYS A 33 16.30 11.17 -8.62
N SER A 34 15.66 10.88 -9.74
CA SER A 34 14.25 10.55 -9.83
C SER A 34 14.06 9.04 -9.73
N VAL A 35 12.98 8.62 -9.09
CA VAL A 35 12.59 7.22 -8.96
C VAL A 35 11.13 7.06 -9.36
N ILE A 36 10.85 6.09 -10.23
CA ILE A 36 9.51 5.67 -10.63
C ILE A 36 9.07 4.52 -9.74
N LEU A 37 7.87 4.63 -9.17
CA LEU A 37 7.24 3.57 -8.40
C LEU A 37 6.04 3.05 -9.22
N ALA A 38 6.03 1.76 -9.53
CA ALA A 38 4.94 1.12 -10.26
C ALA A 38 4.50 -0.18 -9.58
N VAL A 39 3.24 -0.56 -9.78
CA VAL A 39 2.64 -1.76 -9.22
C VAL A 39 1.63 -2.35 -10.20
N THR A 40 1.49 -3.66 -10.18
CA THR A 40 0.42 -4.40 -10.84
C THR A 40 -0.61 -4.75 -9.77
N ASN A 41 -1.87 -4.36 -9.97
CA ASN A 41 -2.95 -4.76 -9.06
C ASN A 41 -3.29 -6.25 -9.27
N PRO A 42 -3.11 -7.13 -8.27
CA PRO A 42 -3.40 -8.56 -8.40
C PRO A 42 -4.90 -8.89 -8.33
N TYR A 43 -5.74 -7.94 -7.90
CA TYR A 43 -7.18 -8.14 -7.75
C TYR A 43 -7.94 -7.82 -9.03
N LYS A 44 -9.12 -8.44 -9.18
CA LYS A 44 -10.04 -8.24 -10.32
C LYS A 44 -10.93 -6.99 -10.19
N VAL A 45 -10.65 -6.16 -9.19
CA VAL A 45 -11.37 -4.94 -8.85
C VAL A 45 -10.36 -3.81 -8.66
N THR A 46 -10.77 -2.56 -8.85
CA THR A 46 -9.91 -1.41 -8.56
C THR A 46 -9.56 -1.39 -7.08
N THR A 47 -8.28 -1.27 -6.75
CA THR A 47 -7.81 -1.28 -5.35
C THR A 47 -6.81 -0.17 -5.09
N SER A 48 -6.80 0.33 -3.85
CA SER A 48 -5.71 1.17 -3.38
C SER A 48 -4.45 0.32 -3.18
N CYS A 49 -3.39 0.68 -3.89
CA CYS A 49 -2.08 0.06 -3.79
C CYS A 49 -1.04 1.08 -3.31
N THR A 50 -0.21 0.64 -2.38
CA THR A 50 0.92 1.40 -1.83
C THR A 50 2.22 0.69 -2.18
N VAL A 51 3.19 1.43 -2.70
CA VAL A 51 4.58 0.96 -2.90
C VAL A 51 5.49 1.81 -2.03
N HIS A 52 6.36 1.15 -1.28
CA HIS A 52 7.39 1.76 -0.46
C HIS A 52 8.76 1.21 -0.87
N CYS A 53 9.68 2.10 -1.20
CA CYS A 53 11.02 1.80 -1.67
C CYS A 53 12.05 2.53 -0.80
N GLU A 54 13.05 1.81 -0.33
CA GLU A 54 14.21 2.33 0.38
C GLU A 54 15.42 2.28 -0.54
N PHE A 55 16.17 3.37 -0.55
CA PHE A 55 17.40 3.51 -1.33
C PHE A 55 18.55 3.97 -0.46
N GLY A 56 19.76 3.53 -0.80
CA GLY A 56 20.97 4.14 -0.28
C GLY A 56 21.25 5.50 -0.94
N GLU A 57 21.89 6.39 -0.20
CA GLU A 57 22.50 7.61 -0.74
C GLU A 57 24.01 7.46 -0.92
N MET A 58 24.58 8.08 -1.96
CA MET A 58 26.03 7.98 -2.22
C MET A 58 26.92 8.62 -1.14
N ARG A 59 26.37 9.54 -0.33
CA ARG A 59 27.15 10.35 0.62
C ARG A 59 27.01 9.95 2.08
N THR A 60 26.37 8.80 2.35
CA THR A 60 25.85 8.32 3.65
C THR A 60 24.44 8.83 3.95
N GLY A 61 23.48 7.91 4.03
CA GLY A 61 22.06 8.19 4.24
C GLY A 61 21.17 7.13 3.61
N GLN A 62 19.94 7.05 4.11
CA GLN A 62 18.83 6.32 3.49
C GLN A 62 17.81 7.32 2.97
N TRP A 63 17.25 7.04 1.82
CA TRP A 63 16.15 7.81 1.25
C TRP A 63 14.97 6.89 0.96
N PHE A 64 13.78 7.35 1.29
CA PHE A 64 12.55 6.58 1.18
C PHE A 64 11.61 7.25 0.18
N ALA A 65 11.01 6.43 -0.67
CA ALA A 65 9.94 6.85 -1.57
C ALA A 65 8.72 5.98 -1.32
N GLU A 66 7.58 6.62 -1.04
CA GLU A 66 6.29 5.95 -0.89
C GLU A 66 5.24 6.62 -1.77
N CYS A 67 4.42 5.80 -2.43
CA CYS A 67 3.29 6.25 -3.22
C CYS A 67 2.08 5.33 -3.08
N THR A 68 0.91 5.95 -3.04
CA THR A 68 -0.39 5.27 -2.94
C THR A 68 -1.33 5.80 -4.00
N ARG A 69 -1.94 4.91 -4.80
CA ARG A 69 -3.01 5.24 -5.76
C ARG A 69 -3.98 4.08 -5.90
N GLU A 70 -5.17 4.39 -6.40
CA GLU A 70 -6.09 3.39 -6.93
C GLU A 70 -5.56 2.88 -8.28
N VAL A 71 -5.52 1.56 -8.42
CA VAL A 71 -4.99 0.88 -9.61
C VAL A 71 -6.07 -0.03 -10.17
N ALA A 72 -6.32 0.09 -11.47
CA ALA A 72 -7.28 -0.74 -12.18
C ALA A 72 -6.84 -2.22 -12.17
N PRO A 73 -7.79 -3.17 -12.24
CA PRO A 73 -7.46 -4.60 -12.15
C PRO A 73 -6.51 -5.06 -13.25
N GLY A 74 -5.49 -5.83 -12.87
CA GLY A 74 -4.52 -6.44 -13.80
C GLY A 74 -3.62 -5.44 -14.55
N ALA A 75 -3.74 -4.14 -14.29
CA ALA A 75 -2.92 -3.13 -14.95
C ALA A 75 -1.62 -2.90 -14.18
N ASN A 76 -0.48 -2.93 -14.88
CA ASN A 76 0.75 -2.36 -14.36
C ASN A 76 0.66 -0.83 -14.51
N GLN A 77 0.64 -0.11 -13.39
CA GLN A 77 0.53 1.34 -13.38
C GLN A 77 1.65 1.99 -12.58
N VAL A 78 2.14 3.10 -13.13
CA VAL A 78 3.02 4.02 -12.39
C VAL A 78 2.17 4.77 -11.37
N LEU A 79 2.49 4.60 -10.09
CA LEU A 79 1.83 5.32 -9.00
C LEU A 79 2.30 6.77 -8.94
N CYS A 80 3.61 6.99 -9.11
CA CYS A 80 4.24 8.30 -9.03
C CYS A 80 5.69 8.28 -9.55
N THR A 81 6.25 9.49 -9.65
CA THR A 81 7.70 9.71 -9.66
C THR A 81 8.08 10.56 -8.46
N LYS A 82 9.15 10.19 -7.74
CA LYS A 82 9.70 10.94 -6.61
C LYS A 82 11.10 11.42 -6.97
N VAL A 83 11.46 12.63 -6.54
CA VAL A 83 12.78 13.22 -6.79
C VAL A 83 13.51 13.36 -5.46
N ASN A 84 14.76 12.89 -5.39
CA ASN A 84 15.63 13.16 -4.26
C ASN A 84 16.32 14.52 -4.43
N GLU A 85 15.82 15.54 -3.75
CA GLU A 85 16.38 16.90 -3.80
C GLU A 85 17.78 16.99 -3.15
N ARG A 86 18.14 16.02 -2.31
CA ARG A 86 19.46 15.96 -1.65
C ARG A 86 20.58 15.48 -2.58
N GLY A 87 20.22 14.92 -3.74
CA GLY A 87 21.18 14.51 -4.76
C GLY A 87 20.91 13.13 -5.31
N LYS A 88 21.98 12.48 -5.78
CA LYS A 88 21.87 11.20 -6.48
C LYS A 88 21.52 10.07 -5.52
N VAL A 89 20.57 9.25 -5.95
CA VAL A 89 20.20 7.98 -5.33
C VAL A 89 21.21 6.92 -5.78
N ALA A 90 21.62 6.04 -4.87
CA ALA A 90 22.52 4.94 -5.18
C ALA A 90 21.73 3.71 -5.64
N ALA A 91 21.70 2.66 -4.83
CA ALA A 91 20.98 1.43 -5.12
C ALA A 91 19.71 1.31 -4.27
N LEU A 92 18.69 0.63 -4.82
CA LEU A 92 17.53 0.16 -4.07
C LEU A 92 18.02 -0.84 -3.01
N THR A 93 17.71 -0.60 -1.74
CA THR A 93 18.09 -1.48 -0.63
C THR A 93 16.94 -2.39 -0.20
N ARG A 94 15.71 -1.88 -0.24
CA ARG A 94 14.49 -2.63 0.11
C ARG A 94 13.31 -2.08 -0.68
N ALA A 95 12.36 -2.94 -1.02
CA ALA A 95 11.08 -2.51 -1.55
C ALA A 95 9.95 -3.43 -1.11
N THR A 96 8.79 -2.86 -0.87
CA THR A 96 7.56 -3.55 -0.48
C THR A 96 6.37 -2.92 -1.19
N ALA A 97 5.41 -3.73 -1.62
CA ALA A 97 4.14 -3.26 -2.14
C ALA A 97 2.98 -3.93 -1.40
N ASN A 98 1.88 -3.20 -1.26
CA ASN A 98 0.65 -3.70 -0.65
C ASN A 98 -0.55 -3.15 -1.40
N CYS A 99 -1.40 -4.02 -1.92
CA CYS A 99 -2.71 -3.67 -2.45
C CYS A 99 -3.79 -4.15 -1.47
N ILE A 100 -4.68 -3.25 -1.05
CA ILE A 100 -5.73 -3.58 -0.08
C ILE A 100 -6.83 -4.36 -0.80
N LYS A 101 -7.05 -5.62 -0.41
CA LYS A 101 -8.20 -6.41 -0.87
C LYS A 101 -9.48 -5.65 -0.53
N PRO A 102 -10.32 -5.28 -1.51
CA PRO A 102 -11.61 -4.69 -1.21
C PRO A 102 -12.40 -5.69 -0.39
N LEU A 103 -13.00 -5.21 0.70
CA LEU A 103 -13.99 -6.01 1.40
C LEU A 103 -15.07 -6.33 0.38
N GLU A 104 -15.20 -7.60 0.02
CA GLU A 104 -16.33 -8.04 -0.79
C GLU A 104 -17.58 -7.55 -0.04
N PRO A 105 -18.51 -6.83 -0.71
CA PRO A 105 -19.79 -6.56 -0.08
C PRO A 105 -20.31 -7.92 0.33
N ALA A 106 -20.56 -8.09 1.63
CA ALA A 106 -21.04 -9.35 2.19
C ALA A 106 -22.07 -9.93 1.23
N GLU A 107 -21.77 -11.10 0.66
CA GLU A 107 -22.75 -11.87 -0.09
C GLU A 107 -23.99 -11.87 0.80
N LYS A 108 -25.09 -11.32 0.29
CA LYS A 108 -26.36 -11.46 0.99
C LYS A 108 -26.55 -12.96 1.08
N ALA A 109 -26.52 -13.48 2.31
CA ALA A 109 -26.98 -14.82 2.55
C ALA A 109 -28.41 -14.87 2.02
N ASP A 110 -28.60 -15.59 0.92
CA ASP A 110 -29.90 -16.10 0.51
C ASP A 110 -30.26 -17.19 1.54
N ASP A 111 -30.56 -16.76 2.76
CA ASP A 111 -31.22 -17.57 3.78
C ASP A 111 -32.68 -17.13 3.80
N ASP A 112 -33.50 -17.80 3.00
CA ASP A 112 -34.97 -17.86 3.13
C ASP A 112 -35.37 -18.61 4.42
N ASP A 113 -34.73 -18.31 5.56
CA ASP A 113 -35.03 -18.90 6.85
C ASP A 113 -35.43 -17.79 7.85
N GLU A 114 -36.75 -17.67 8.01
CA GLU A 114 -37.48 -17.18 9.19
C GLU A 114 -36.72 -16.21 10.12
N LEU A 115 -36.98 -14.91 9.97
CA LEU A 115 -36.54 -13.85 10.91
C LEU A 115 -36.83 -14.28 12.37
N PRO A 116 -35.81 -14.47 13.24
CA PRO A 116 -36.07 -14.72 14.64
C PRO A 116 -36.67 -13.47 15.27
N ASP A 117 -37.86 -13.67 15.84
CA ASP A 117 -38.66 -12.70 16.59
C ASP A 117 -37.79 -11.86 17.55
N VAL A 118 -37.69 -10.56 17.26
CA VAL A 118 -36.85 -9.57 17.97
C VAL A 118 -37.14 -9.57 19.49
N GLY A 119 -38.32 -10.04 19.92
CA GLY A 119 -38.68 -10.19 21.32
C GLY A 119 -37.78 -11.14 22.13
N LYS A 120 -37.25 -12.21 21.53
CA LYS A 120 -36.44 -13.21 22.27
C LYS A 120 -34.98 -12.78 22.49
N ALA A 121 -34.43 -11.97 21.60
CA ALA A 121 -33.05 -11.48 21.73
C ALA A 121 -32.88 -10.54 22.93
N ILE A 122 -33.93 -9.78 23.27
CA ILE A 122 -33.92 -8.82 24.39
C ILE A 122 -33.94 -9.55 25.75
N ASP A 123 -34.64 -10.69 25.85
CA ASP A 123 -34.73 -11.49 27.08
C ASP A 123 -33.39 -12.16 27.46
N GLY A 124 -32.60 -12.56 26.45
CA GLY A 124 -31.27 -13.15 26.65
C GLY A 124 -30.25 -12.17 27.26
N VAL A 125 -30.27 -10.91 26.81
CA VAL A 125 -29.37 -9.86 27.32
C VAL A 125 -29.69 -9.51 28.78
N ARG A 126 -30.97 -9.52 29.16
CA ARG A 126 -31.40 -9.21 30.53
C ARG A 126 -30.98 -10.28 31.55
N LYS A 127 -30.96 -11.55 31.14
CA LYS A 127 -30.56 -12.69 31.98
C LYS A 127 -29.05 -12.81 32.21
N GLY A 128 -28.23 -12.23 31.34
CA GLY A 128 -26.77 -12.27 31.43
C GLY A 128 -26.13 -11.15 32.26
N LEU A 129 -26.91 -10.17 32.74
CA LEU A 129 -26.38 -9.05 33.50
C LEU A 129 -26.14 -9.42 34.97
N PRO A 130 -24.95 -9.13 35.54
CA PRO A 130 -24.75 -9.23 36.98
C PRO A 130 -25.73 -8.29 37.73
N PRO A 131 -26.14 -8.64 38.96
CA PRO A 131 -27.20 -7.93 39.70
C PRO A 131 -26.90 -6.45 39.96
N GLU A 132 -25.63 -6.05 39.93
CA GLU A 132 -25.21 -4.65 40.00
C GLU A 132 -25.60 -3.84 38.74
N GLY A 133 -25.53 -4.45 37.56
CA GLY A 133 -25.92 -3.83 36.29
C GLY A 133 -27.43 -3.65 36.16
N GLN A 134 -28.23 -4.57 36.73
CA GLN A 134 -29.69 -4.45 36.73
C GLN A 134 -30.15 -3.27 37.60
N LYS A 135 -29.53 -3.06 38.77
CA LYS A 135 -29.85 -1.92 39.65
C LYS A 135 -29.53 -0.57 39.02
N MET A 136 -28.44 -0.47 38.26
CA MET A 136 -28.06 0.76 37.56
C MET A 136 -29.05 1.11 36.44
N LEU A 137 -29.52 0.12 35.69
CA LEU A 137 -30.53 0.31 34.64
C LEU A 137 -31.89 0.74 35.21
N ASP A 138 -32.33 0.12 36.32
CA ASP A 138 -33.57 0.52 36.99
C ASP A 138 -33.50 1.95 37.54
N GLU A 139 -32.34 2.41 38.03
CA GLU A 139 -32.18 3.79 38.50
C GLU A 139 -32.24 4.81 37.35
N ILE A 140 -31.60 4.51 36.21
CA ILE A 140 -31.60 5.36 35.02
C ILE A 140 -33.01 5.48 34.42
N MET A 141 -33.74 4.36 34.38
CA MET A 141 -35.10 4.31 33.83
C MET A 141 -36.14 4.99 34.72
N ARG A 142 -35.90 5.09 36.03
CA ARG A 142 -36.81 5.71 37.00
C ARG A 142 -36.63 7.23 37.13
N LYS A 143 -35.52 7.79 36.63
CA LYS A 143 -35.22 9.24 36.62
C LYS A 143 -35.69 9.97 35.36
N LYS A 144 -36.51 9.32 34.52
CA LYS A 144 -37.15 9.90 33.34
C LYS A 144 -38.66 10.00 33.58
#